data_AF-A0A7Z0KXQ9-F1
#
_entry.id   AF-A0A7Z0KXQ9-F1
#
_cell.length_a   1.000
_cell.length_b   1.000
_cell.length_c   1.000
_cell.angle_alpha   90.00
_cell.angle_beta   90.00
_cell.angle_gamma   90.00
#
_symmetry.space_group_name_H-M   'P 1'
#
loop_
_entity.id
_entity.type
_entity.pdbx_description
1 polymer ?
#
loop_
_entity_poly.entity_id
_entity_poly.type
_entity_poly.pdbx_seq_one_letter_code
_entity_poly.pdbx_strand_id
1 'polypeptide(L)'
;MTDTPWYYVLDGNRVGPVAAAEIAALISEGVLSRRTLVWQEGMDGWEPASTHFSPDAPPPLPGLADLPRAGQRRSPQPEPTTGLDGLYIHAPARGFSEAIRVCLGNYIAFSGRASRSEYWYFFLFTVLAGLVAAVLDAVLFGTGWEDEFSPLNTLTNLALLLPMLAVGWRRLHDINRSGWWIGGFWLALMGGGFLIGLMGATGGLAGAGAGAALLGIGVLVYFIVMLVFLCTRGDPGPNRFG
;
A
#
# COMPACT_ATOMS: atom_id res chain seq x y z
N MET A 1 74.01 12.47 -12.94
CA MET A 1 73.04 13.44 -12.38
C MET A 1 73.23 13.37 -10.88
N THR A 2 73.69 14.45 -10.25
CA THR A 2 73.93 14.48 -8.80
C THR A 2 72.59 14.65 -8.09
N ASP A 3 72.19 13.68 -7.27
CA ASP A 3 71.00 13.83 -6.42
C ASP A 3 71.22 14.99 -5.45
N THR A 4 70.36 16.00 -5.52
CA THR A 4 70.43 17.17 -4.64
C THR A 4 70.16 16.71 -3.20
N PRO A 5 71.02 17.05 -2.23
CA PRO A 5 70.89 16.56 -0.86
C PRO A 5 69.67 17.15 -0.15
N TRP A 6 69.04 16.37 0.73
CA TRP A 6 67.92 16.81 1.55
C TRP A 6 68.36 17.13 2.98
N TYR A 7 67.55 17.96 3.64
CA TYR A 7 67.68 18.30 5.05
C TYR A 7 66.33 18.11 5.74
N TYR A 8 66.33 17.77 7.03
CA TYR A 8 65.13 17.66 7.85
C TYR A 8 65.32 18.29 9.23
N VAL A 9 64.22 18.56 9.93
CA VAL A 9 64.24 19.11 11.30
C VAL A 9 63.94 18.02 12.31
N LEU A 10 64.82 17.83 13.30
CA LEU A 10 64.64 16.92 14.43
C LEU A 10 65.00 17.64 15.72
N ASP A 11 64.11 17.63 16.70
CA ASP A 11 64.27 18.32 17.99
C ASP A 11 64.68 19.81 17.87
N GLY A 12 64.17 20.48 16.84
CA GLY A 12 64.43 21.90 16.57
C GLY A 12 65.76 22.19 15.87
N ASN A 13 66.58 21.17 15.59
CA ASN A 13 67.84 21.30 14.87
C ASN A 13 67.71 20.84 13.41
N ARG A 14 68.44 21.50 12.51
CA ARG A 14 68.58 21.10 11.11
C ARG A 14 69.59 19.96 11.00
N VAL A 15 69.18 18.84 10.41
CA VAL A 15 70.02 17.66 10.16
C VAL A 15 70.14 17.43 8.65
N GLY A 16 71.36 17.17 8.17
CA GLY A 16 71.70 16.91 6.77
C GLY A 16 73.13 17.37 6.42
N PRO A 17 73.63 17.13 5.19
CA PRO A 17 72.90 16.59 4.03
C PRO A 17 72.65 15.08 4.11
N VAL A 18 71.44 14.63 3.79
CA VAL A 18 71.04 13.22 3.71
C VAL A 18 70.41 12.90 2.35
N ALA A 19 70.48 11.64 1.92
CA ALA A 19 69.86 11.21 0.67
C ALA A 19 68.34 11.06 0.81
N ALA A 20 67.61 11.22 -0.29
CA ALA A 20 66.14 11.06 -0.31
C ALA A 20 65.70 9.67 0.19
N ALA A 21 66.45 8.62 -0.17
CA ALA A 21 66.20 7.25 0.28
C ALA A 21 66.38 7.06 1.79
N GLU A 22 67.30 7.80 2.40
CA GLU A 22 67.56 7.77 3.84
C GLU A 22 66.43 8.45 4.62
N ILE A 23 65.90 9.58 4.12
CA ILE A 23 64.69 10.20 4.70
C ILE A 23 63.49 9.25 4.63
N ALA A 24 63.29 8.58 3.49
CA ALA A 24 62.22 7.60 3.34
C ALA A 24 62.37 6.43 4.33
N ALA A 25 63.59 5.93 4.55
CA ALA A 25 63.88 4.90 5.53
C ALA A 25 63.56 5.37 6.96
N LEU A 26 64.01 6.56 7.36
CA LEU A 26 63.73 7.12 8.68
C LEU A 26 62.24 7.37 8.96
N ILE A 27 61.45 7.67 7.92
CA ILE A 27 59.98 7.76 8.02
C ILE A 27 59.37 6.36 8.20
N SER A 28 59.89 5.35 7.49
CA SER A 28 59.41 3.97 7.61
C SER A 28 59.74 3.33 8.96
N GLU A 29 60.87 3.71 9.55
CA GLU A 29 61.32 3.29 10.89
C GLU A 29 60.62 4.07 12.02
N GLY A 30 59.83 5.10 11.69
CA GLY A 30 59.08 5.91 12.66
C GLY A 30 59.93 6.94 13.42
N VAL A 31 61.20 7.11 13.04
CA VAL A 31 62.10 8.13 13.61
C VAL A 31 61.67 9.54 13.18
N LEU A 32 61.24 9.68 11.92
CA LEU A 32 60.66 10.93 11.41
C LEU A 32 59.15 10.80 11.24
N SER A 33 58.43 11.82 11.68
CA SER A 33 56.98 11.90 11.48
C SER A 33 56.66 12.42 10.07
N ARG A 34 55.47 12.10 9.55
CA ARG A 34 54.97 12.65 8.27
C ARG A 34 54.88 14.19 8.25
N ARG A 35 54.83 14.81 9.44
CA ARG A 35 54.80 16.27 9.61
C ARG A 35 56.19 16.88 9.80
N THR A 36 57.24 16.06 9.85
CA THR A 36 58.60 16.55 9.94
C THR A 36 58.89 17.44 8.74
N LEU A 37 59.45 18.61 9.01
CA LEU A 37 59.79 19.56 7.97
C LEU A 37 61.05 19.10 7.25
N VAL A 38 60.98 19.03 5.92
CA VAL A 38 62.07 18.71 5.00
C VAL A 38 62.30 19.87 4.05
N TRP A 39 63.54 20.01 3.58
CA TRP A 39 63.93 21.05 2.64
C TRP A 39 65.05 20.55 1.72
N GLN A 40 65.04 21.04 0.50
CA GLN A 40 66.06 20.80 -0.53
C GLN A 40 66.38 22.10 -1.25
N GLU A 41 67.59 22.20 -1.80
CA GLU A 41 68.03 23.35 -2.59
C GLU A 41 67.09 23.59 -3.78
N GLY A 42 66.47 24.77 -3.82
CA GLY A 42 65.46 25.15 -4.81
C GLY A 42 64.03 25.25 -4.28
N MET A 43 63.78 24.89 -3.01
CA MET A 43 62.47 25.06 -2.37
C MET A 43 62.33 26.45 -1.72
N ASP A 44 61.15 27.07 -1.86
CA ASP A 44 60.82 28.39 -1.29
C ASP A 44 60.82 28.40 0.25
N GLY A 45 60.69 27.23 0.88
CA GLY A 45 60.69 27.07 2.34
C GLY A 45 60.58 25.61 2.76
N TRP A 46 60.65 25.37 4.07
CA TRP A 46 60.53 24.05 4.68
C TRP A 46 59.10 23.51 4.52
N GLU A 47 58.96 22.28 4.02
CA GLU A 47 57.66 21.64 3.78
C GLU A 47 57.53 20.31 4.52
N PRO A 48 56.31 19.84 4.86
CA PRO A 48 56.12 18.54 5.50
C PRO A 48 56.60 17.37 4.63
N ALA A 49 57.25 16.39 5.25
CA ALA A 49 57.75 15.18 4.57
C ALA A 49 56.65 14.42 3.81
N SER A 50 55.39 14.48 4.26
CA SER A 50 54.25 13.87 3.56
C SER A 50 54.05 14.35 2.12
N THR A 51 54.46 15.58 1.81
CA THR A 51 54.30 16.18 0.48
C THR A 51 55.23 15.52 -0.54
N HIS A 52 56.44 15.14 -0.12
CA HIS A 52 57.51 14.66 -1.01
C HIS A 52 57.78 13.15 -0.88
N PHE A 53 57.47 12.55 0.27
CA PHE A 53 57.77 11.16 0.60
C PHE A 53 56.51 10.35 0.93
N SER A 54 55.51 10.39 0.05
CA SER A 54 54.31 9.58 0.20
C SER A 54 54.58 8.12 -0.18
N PRO A 55 54.33 7.15 0.72
CA PRO A 55 54.42 5.74 0.36
C PRO A 55 53.26 5.40 -0.59
N ASP A 56 53.60 4.92 -1.79
CA ASP A 56 52.77 4.22 -2.76
C ASP A 56 51.25 4.28 -2.52
N ALA A 57 50.58 5.25 -3.13
CA ALA A 57 49.16 5.07 -3.40
C ALA A 57 49.04 3.92 -4.41
N PRO A 58 48.32 2.81 -4.10
CA PRO A 58 48.11 1.77 -5.10
C PRO A 58 47.43 2.38 -6.33
N PRO A 59 47.76 1.91 -7.55
CA PRO A 59 47.18 2.45 -8.77
C PRO A 59 45.65 2.40 -8.68
N PRO A 60 44.94 3.45 -9.16
CA PRO A 60 43.48 3.46 -9.12
C PRO A 60 42.93 2.24 -9.86
N LEU A 61 41.99 1.52 -9.24
CA LEU A 61 41.32 0.38 -9.86
C LEU A 61 40.73 0.82 -11.22
N PRO A 62 41.04 0.13 -12.33
CA PRO A 62 40.40 0.40 -13.61
C PRO A 62 38.87 0.29 -13.47
N GLY A 63 38.14 1.32 -13.90
CA GLY A 63 36.67 1.33 -13.90
C GLY A 63 35.98 2.02 -12.72
N LEU A 64 36.72 2.59 -11.75
CA LEU A 64 36.10 3.37 -10.66
C LEU A 64 35.44 4.68 -11.13
N ALA A 65 35.85 5.22 -12.27
CA ALA A 65 35.22 6.38 -12.89
C ALA A 65 33.82 6.07 -13.44
N ASP A 66 33.55 4.80 -13.78
CA ASP A 66 32.30 4.33 -14.38
C ASP A 66 31.31 3.78 -13.33
N LEU A 67 31.75 3.59 -12.07
CA LEU A 67 30.85 3.19 -11.00
C LEU A 67 29.96 4.38 -10.60
N PRO A 68 28.62 4.19 -10.56
CA PRO A 68 27.72 5.22 -10.07
C PRO A 68 28.15 5.67 -8.68
N ARG A 69 28.31 6.99 -8.48
CA ARG A 69 28.73 7.56 -7.19
C ARG A 69 27.79 7.05 -6.10
N ALA A 70 28.33 6.69 -4.93
CA ALA A 70 27.58 6.09 -3.81
C ALA A 70 26.39 6.94 -3.28
N GLY A 71 26.18 8.17 -3.77
CA GLY A 71 25.02 9.02 -3.52
C GLY A 71 23.97 9.07 -4.65
N GLN A 72 24.15 8.30 -5.72
CA GLN A 72 23.27 8.22 -6.88
C GLN A 72 22.36 6.99 -6.86
N ARG A 73 22.12 6.40 -5.68
CA ARG A 73 20.94 5.56 -5.50
C ARG A 73 19.74 6.45 -5.81
N ARG A 74 19.04 6.19 -6.92
CA ARG A 74 17.70 6.74 -7.14
C ARG A 74 16.94 6.60 -5.82
N SER A 75 16.42 7.70 -5.28
CA SER A 75 15.41 7.63 -4.23
C SER A 75 14.39 6.57 -4.67
N PRO A 76 13.94 5.66 -3.78
CA PRO A 76 12.90 4.72 -4.16
C PRO A 76 11.76 5.53 -4.79
N GLN A 77 11.49 5.29 -6.08
CA GLN A 77 10.31 5.88 -6.69
C GLN A 77 9.12 5.45 -5.82
N PRO A 78 8.19 6.36 -5.47
CA PRO A 78 6.99 5.95 -4.77
C PRO A 78 6.36 4.80 -5.56
N GLU A 79 6.06 3.70 -4.88
CA GLU A 79 5.48 2.53 -5.55
C GLU A 79 4.22 2.97 -6.32
N PRO A 80 4.01 2.44 -7.54
CA PRO A 80 2.81 2.75 -8.29
C PRO A 80 1.58 2.32 -7.48
N THR A 81 0.76 3.30 -7.10
CA THR A 81 -0.46 3.08 -6.30
C THR A 81 -1.65 2.62 -7.16
N THR A 82 -1.50 2.73 -8.48
CA THR A 82 -2.49 2.36 -9.48
C THR A 82 -1.94 1.24 -10.36
N GLY A 83 -2.72 0.18 -10.53
CA GLY A 83 -2.42 -0.93 -11.43
C GLY A 83 -2.55 -0.56 -12.91
N LEU A 84 -2.13 -1.47 -13.79
CA LEU A 84 -2.24 -1.31 -15.25
C LEU A 84 -3.69 -1.13 -15.73
N ASP A 85 -4.66 -1.60 -14.95
CA ASP A 85 -6.10 -1.46 -15.16
C ASP A 85 -6.65 -0.08 -14.78
N GLY A 86 -5.80 0.82 -14.27
CA GLY A 86 -6.19 2.14 -13.79
C GLY A 86 -6.97 2.09 -12.47
N LEU A 87 -6.91 0.97 -11.75
CA LEU A 87 -7.53 0.78 -10.43
C LEU A 87 -6.48 0.77 -9.33
N TYR A 88 -6.91 0.93 -8.09
CA TYR A 88 -6.03 0.85 -6.94
C TYR A 88 -5.36 -0.53 -6.84
N ILE A 89 -4.07 -0.56 -6.56
CA ILE A 89 -3.26 -1.80 -6.64
C ILE A 89 -3.75 -2.92 -5.71
N HIS A 90 -4.38 -2.58 -4.57
CA HIS A 90 -4.98 -3.57 -3.67
C HIS A 90 -6.48 -3.82 -3.92
N ALA A 91 -7.07 -3.19 -4.94
CA ALA A 91 -8.42 -3.45 -5.42
C ALA A 91 -8.47 -3.57 -6.96
N PRO A 92 -7.74 -4.56 -7.53
CA PRO A 92 -7.70 -4.76 -8.97
C PRO A 92 -9.03 -5.26 -9.54
N ALA A 93 -9.19 -5.16 -10.86
CA ALA A 93 -10.24 -5.88 -11.56
C ALA A 93 -10.07 -7.41 -11.36
N ARG A 94 -11.19 -8.11 -11.14
CA ARG A 94 -11.18 -9.56 -10.86
C ARG A 94 -12.11 -10.31 -11.80
N GLY A 95 -11.75 -11.55 -12.13
CA GLY A 95 -12.64 -12.50 -12.79
C GLY A 95 -13.69 -13.09 -11.84
N PHE A 96 -14.67 -13.80 -12.39
CA PHE A 96 -15.77 -14.38 -11.61
C PHE A 96 -15.31 -15.33 -10.49
N SER A 97 -14.48 -16.33 -10.82
CA SER A 97 -13.98 -17.32 -9.84
C SER A 97 -13.05 -16.69 -8.80
N GLU A 98 -12.25 -15.71 -9.21
CA GLU A 98 -11.35 -14.97 -8.34
C GLU A 98 -12.12 -14.12 -7.34
N ALA A 99 -13.16 -13.42 -7.78
CA ALA A 99 -14.04 -12.65 -6.90
C ALA A 99 -14.64 -13.54 -5.80
N ILE A 100 -15.14 -14.74 -6.16
CA ILE A 100 -15.67 -15.70 -5.18
C ILE A 100 -14.61 -16.09 -4.15
N ARG A 101 -13.41 -16.49 -4.60
CA ARG A 101 -12.32 -16.88 -3.69
C ARG A 101 -11.92 -15.75 -2.75
N VAL A 102 -11.80 -14.53 -3.28
CA VAL A 102 -11.41 -13.35 -2.49
C VAL A 102 -12.49 -12.96 -1.49
N CYS A 103 -13.76 -12.94 -1.89
CA CYS A 103 -14.87 -12.59 -0.98
C CYS A 103 -15.07 -13.64 0.11
N LEU A 104 -14.98 -14.94 -0.21
CA LEU A 104 -15.07 -16.00 0.79
C LEU A 104 -13.82 -16.06 1.68
N GLY A 105 -12.64 -15.72 1.17
CA GLY A 105 -11.44 -15.56 2.00
C GLY A 105 -11.49 -14.33 2.92
N ASN A 106 -12.23 -13.29 2.52
CA ASN A 106 -12.48 -12.07 3.28
C ASN A 106 -13.89 -12.04 3.89
N TYR A 107 -14.31 -13.17 4.45
CA TYR A 107 -15.70 -13.43 4.83
C TYR A 107 -16.34 -12.38 5.76
N ILE A 108 -15.58 -11.88 6.74
CA ILE A 108 -15.99 -10.82 7.68
C ILE A 108 -15.01 -9.64 7.68
N ALA A 109 -14.33 -9.38 6.57
CA ALA A 109 -13.37 -8.28 6.48
C ALA A 109 -14.06 -6.98 6.01
N PHE A 110 -14.37 -6.10 6.97
CA PHE A 110 -14.98 -4.78 6.74
C PHE A 110 -13.96 -3.65 6.54
N SER A 111 -12.72 -3.98 6.18
CA SER A 111 -11.63 -3.04 5.95
C SER A 111 -11.01 -3.25 4.57
N GLY A 112 -10.32 -2.22 4.06
CA GLY A 112 -9.79 -2.22 2.70
C GLY A 112 -10.86 -1.93 1.65
N ARG A 113 -10.54 -2.28 0.40
CA ARG A 113 -11.27 -1.86 -0.80
C ARG A 113 -11.66 -3.05 -1.66
N ALA A 114 -12.75 -2.90 -2.40
CA ALA A 114 -13.23 -3.90 -3.36
C ALA A 114 -13.57 -3.23 -4.69
N SER A 115 -13.11 -3.81 -5.79
CA SER A 115 -13.40 -3.28 -7.12
C SER A 115 -14.84 -3.57 -7.53
N ARG A 116 -15.35 -2.84 -8.54
CA ARG A 116 -16.69 -3.08 -9.08
C ARG A 116 -16.92 -4.53 -9.53
N SER A 117 -15.93 -5.13 -10.18
CA SER A 117 -16.01 -6.51 -10.65
C SER A 117 -16.02 -7.50 -9.50
N GLU A 118 -15.26 -7.24 -8.43
CA GLU A 118 -15.30 -8.08 -7.23
C GLU A 118 -16.70 -8.09 -6.62
N TYR A 119 -17.31 -6.91 -6.43
CA TYR A 119 -18.68 -6.79 -5.89
C TYR A 119 -19.72 -7.47 -6.79
N TRP A 120 -19.77 -7.11 -8.08
CA TRP A 120 -20.84 -7.57 -8.98
C TRP A 120 -20.74 -9.05 -9.34
N TYR A 121 -19.53 -9.61 -9.45
CA TYR A 121 -19.39 -11.05 -9.63
C TYR A 121 -19.74 -11.84 -8.37
N PHE A 122 -19.41 -11.31 -7.18
CA PHE A 122 -19.85 -11.95 -5.94
C PHE A 122 -21.37 -11.87 -5.77
N PHE A 123 -21.99 -10.73 -6.06
CA PHE A 123 -23.44 -10.59 -6.09
C PHE A 123 -24.09 -11.60 -7.05
N LEU A 124 -23.56 -11.72 -8.27
CA LEU A 124 -24.03 -12.73 -9.24
C LEU A 124 -23.90 -14.15 -8.68
N PHE A 125 -22.78 -14.48 -8.04
CA PHE A 125 -22.59 -15.75 -7.36
C PHE A 125 -23.64 -15.99 -6.27
N THR A 126 -23.94 -15.00 -5.43
CA THR A 126 -24.97 -15.14 -4.39
C THR A 126 -26.36 -15.41 -4.97
N VAL A 127 -26.72 -14.76 -6.08
CA VAL A 127 -27.99 -14.99 -6.79
C VAL A 127 -28.05 -16.41 -7.35
N LEU A 128 -26.96 -16.86 -8.00
CA LEU A 128 -26.89 -18.21 -8.57
C LEU A 128 -26.92 -19.29 -7.47
N ALA A 129 -26.21 -19.08 -6.36
CA ALA A 129 -26.23 -20.00 -5.22
C ALA A 129 -27.64 -20.11 -4.61
N GLY A 130 -28.35 -18.99 -4.45
CA GLY A 130 -29.74 -18.99 -4.00
C GLY A 130 -30.69 -19.72 -4.96
N LEU A 131 -30.54 -19.50 -6.27
CA LEU A 131 -31.35 -20.21 -7.28
C LEU A 131 -31.11 -21.73 -7.24
N VAL A 132 -29.85 -22.16 -7.14
CA VAL A 132 -29.51 -23.59 -7.00
C VAL A 132 -30.10 -24.15 -5.70
N ALA A 133 -29.97 -23.43 -4.59
CA ALA A 133 -30.52 -23.87 -3.31
C ALA A 133 -32.06 -23.98 -3.34
N ALA A 134 -32.76 -23.05 -3.99
CA ALA A 134 -34.21 -23.11 -4.16
C ALA A 134 -34.65 -24.31 -5.01
N VAL A 135 -33.91 -24.64 -6.09
CA VAL A 135 -34.19 -25.85 -6.89
C VAL A 135 -33.95 -27.11 -6.07
N LEU A 136 -32.87 -27.17 -5.29
CA LEU A 136 -32.58 -28.31 -4.41
C LEU A 136 -33.67 -28.47 -3.35
N ASP A 137 -34.15 -27.36 -2.79
CA ASP A 137 -35.25 -27.36 -1.83
C ASP A 137 -36.54 -27.93 -2.45
N ALA A 138 -36.91 -27.48 -3.65
CA ALA A 138 -38.05 -28.01 -4.39
C ALA A 138 -37.95 -29.52 -4.68
N VAL A 139 -36.75 -30.01 -5.01
CA VAL A 139 -36.52 -31.42 -5.35
C VAL A 139 -36.44 -32.32 -4.11
N LEU A 140 -35.79 -31.86 -3.04
CA LEU A 140 -35.49 -32.68 -1.87
C LEU A 140 -36.57 -32.60 -0.79
N PHE A 141 -37.21 -31.43 -0.65
CA PHE A 141 -38.20 -31.16 0.40
C PHE A 141 -39.59 -30.84 -0.16
N GLY A 142 -39.74 -30.73 -1.48
CA GLY A 142 -41.02 -30.41 -2.11
C GLY A 142 -41.47 -28.97 -1.89
N THR A 143 -40.58 -28.09 -1.42
CA THR A 143 -40.89 -26.69 -1.11
C THR A 143 -40.86 -25.82 -2.37
N GLY A 144 -41.95 -25.14 -2.66
CA GLY A 144 -42.09 -24.18 -3.75
C GLY A 144 -41.83 -22.74 -3.33
N TRP A 145 -42.10 -21.81 -4.26
CA TRP A 145 -41.87 -20.37 -4.08
C TRP A 145 -42.81 -19.70 -3.07
N GLU A 146 -43.94 -20.33 -2.78
CA GLU A 146 -44.95 -19.81 -1.84
C GLU A 146 -44.75 -20.33 -0.41
N ASP A 147 -43.88 -21.32 -0.20
CA ASP A 147 -43.64 -21.87 1.12
C ASP A 147 -42.85 -20.88 1.99
N GLU A 148 -43.31 -20.70 3.23
CA GLU A 148 -42.67 -19.80 4.19
C GLU A 148 -41.26 -20.26 4.58
N PHE A 149 -40.95 -21.56 4.45
CA PHE A 149 -39.68 -22.13 4.86
C PHE A 149 -39.04 -23.02 3.78
N SER A 150 -37.84 -22.62 3.36
CA SER A 150 -37.00 -23.29 2.35
C SER A 150 -35.62 -23.54 2.99
N PRO A 151 -35.33 -24.74 3.55
CA PRO A 151 -34.19 -24.96 4.43
C PRO A 151 -32.82 -24.62 3.80
N LEU A 152 -32.53 -25.15 2.61
CA LEU A 152 -31.23 -24.96 1.96
C LEU A 152 -31.05 -23.53 1.47
N ASN A 153 -32.10 -22.93 0.91
CA ASN A 153 -32.09 -21.55 0.46
C ASN A 153 -31.91 -20.59 1.64
N THR A 154 -32.60 -20.83 2.76
CA THR A 154 -32.44 -20.06 4.00
C THR A 154 -31.00 -20.14 4.51
N LEU A 155 -30.45 -21.35 4.62
CA LEU A 155 -29.07 -21.56 5.05
C LEU A 155 -28.06 -20.90 4.10
N THR A 156 -28.29 -20.98 2.80
CA THR A 156 -27.45 -20.35 1.77
C THR A 156 -27.43 -18.83 1.91
N ASN A 157 -28.60 -18.20 2.08
CA ASN A 157 -28.70 -16.76 2.27
C ASN A 157 -28.01 -16.32 3.57
N LEU A 158 -28.20 -17.05 4.67
CA LEU A 158 -27.51 -16.77 5.93
C LEU A 158 -25.99 -16.91 5.81
N ALA A 159 -25.52 -17.98 5.17
CA ALA A 159 -24.10 -18.22 4.95
C ALA A 159 -23.44 -17.17 4.03
N LEU A 160 -24.19 -16.56 3.11
CA LEU A 160 -23.66 -15.55 2.18
C LEU A 160 -23.96 -14.11 2.60
N LEU A 161 -24.78 -13.89 3.64
CA LEU A 161 -25.14 -12.58 4.14
C LEU A 161 -23.91 -11.76 4.55
N LEU A 162 -23.07 -12.32 5.43
CA LEU A 162 -21.89 -11.62 5.95
C LEU A 162 -20.85 -11.28 4.87
N PRO A 163 -20.42 -12.20 3.98
CA PRO A 163 -19.47 -11.85 2.93
C PRO A 163 -20.06 -10.86 1.92
N MET A 164 -21.39 -10.90 1.67
CA MET A 164 -22.06 -9.94 0.80
C MET A 164 -22.05 -8.52 1.41
N LEU A 165 -22.29 -8.42 2.72
CA LEU A 165 -22.17 -7.16 3.46
C LEU A 165 -20.71 -6.67 3.49
N ALA A 166 -19.75 -7.57 3.73
CA ALA A 166 -18.33 -7.24 3.78
C ALA A 166 -17.81 -6.69 2.45
N VAL A 167 -18.13 -7.33 1.31
CA VAL A 167 -17.72 -6.82 0.00
C VAL A 167 -18.44 -5.52 -0.35
N GLY A 168 -19.72 -5.35 0.02
CA GLY A 168 -20.44 -4.08 -0.13
C GLY A 168 -19.79 -2.95 0.67
N TRP A 169 -19.37 -3.23 1.90
CA TRP A 169 -18.68 -2.28 2.77
C TRP A 169 -17.35 -1.82 2.16
N ARG A 170 -16.50 -2.77 1.74
CA ARG A 170 -15.23 -2.49 1.05
C ARG A 170 -15.43 -1.78 -0.28
N ARG A 171 -16.55 -2.03 -0.96
CA ARG A 171 -16.88 -1.35 -2.22
C ARG A 171 -17.22 0.12 -2.00
N LEU A 172 -17.86 0.47 -0.89
CA LEU A 172 -18.08 1.87 -0.54
C LEU A 172 -16.78 2.58 -0.17
N HIS A 173 -15.89 1.89 0.53
CA HIS A 173 -14.54 2.39 0.78
C HIS A 173 -13.77 2.69 -0.51
N ASP A 174 -13.98 1.90 -1.55
CA ASP A 174 -13.33 2.07 -2.86
C ASP A 174 -13.66 3.39 -3.55
N ILE A 175 -14.80 4.02 -3.22
CA ILE A 175 -15.21 5.35 -3.70
C ILE A 175 -15.16 6.41 -2.58
N ASN A 176 -14.34 6.18 -1.55
CA ASN A 176 -14.14 7.07 -0.40
C ASN A 176 -15.43 7.39 0.39
N ARG A 177 -16.39 6.46 0.39
CA ARG A 177 -17.62 6.53 1.21
C ARG A 177 -17.53 5.58 2.40
N SER A 178 -18.18 5.94 3.50
CA SER A 178 -18.24 5.07 4.68
C SER A 178 -19.09 3.83 4.39
N GLY A 179 -18.69 2.65 4.86
CA GLY A 179 -19.54 1.45 4.76
C GLY A 179 -20.87 1.55 5.53
N TRP A 180 -20.99 2.49 6.47
CA TRP A 180 -22.22 2.78 7.20
C TRP A 180 -23.40 3.21 6.33
N TRP A 181 -23.22 3.55 5.05
CA TRP A 181 -24.35 3.73 4.13
C TRP A 181 -25.21 2.45 4.02
N ILE A 182 -24.60 1.26 4.14
CA ILE A 182 -25.37 0.01 4.19
C ILE A 182 -26.17 -0.07 5.49
N GLY A 183 -25.54 0.23 6.63
CA GLY A 183 -26.22 0.23 7.94
C GLY A 183 -27.35 1.26 8.02
N GLY A 184 -27.14 2.45 7.45
CA GLY A 184 -28.15 3.50 7.37
C GLY A 184 -29.38 3.09 6.57
N PHE A 185 -29.21 2.33 5.49
CA PHE A 185 -30.32 1.76 4.74
C PHE A 185 -31.16 0.80 5.60
N TRP A 186 -30.52 -0.13 6.31
CA TRP A 186 -31.21 -1.07 7.19
C TRP A 186 -31.89 -0.37 8.37
N LEU A 187 -31.25 0.63 8.95
CA LEU A 187 -31.83 1.42 10.04
C LEU A 187 -33.06 2.20 9.57
N ALA A 188 -33.03 2.77 8.36
CA ALA A 188 -34.18 3.47 7.78
C ALA A 188 -35.36 2.52 7.54
N LEU A 189 -35.10 1.29 7.08
CA LEU A 189 -36.15 0.26 6.93
C LEU A 189 -36.77 -0.15 8.26
N MET A 190 -35.94 -0.48 9.26
CA MET A 190 -36.42 -0.93 10.56
C MET A 190 -37.13 0.19 11.34
N GLY A 191 -36.53 1.38 11.37
CA GLY A 191 -37.13 2.56 12.02
C GLY A 191 -38.41 3.01 11.32
N GLY A 192 -38.40 3.09 9.99
CA GLY A 192 -39.58 3.47 9.21
C GLY A 192 -40.72 2.46 9.34
N GLY A 193 -40.42 1.16 9.25
CA GLY A 193 -41.40 0.09 9.45
C GLY A 193 -42.01 0.11 10.86
N PHE A 194 -41.18 0.30 11.88
CA PHE A 194 -41.66 0.46 13.26
C PHE A 194 -42.60 1.65 13.42
N LEU A 195 -42.26 2.81 12.86
CA LEU A 195 -43.11 4.01 12.92
C LEU A 195 -44.44 3.81 12.19
N ILE A 196 -44.43 3.16 11.01
CA ILE A 196 -45.66 2.82 10.28
C ILE A 196 -46.54 1.88 11.10
N GLY A 197 -45.94 0.87 11.75
CA GLY A 197 -46.65 -0.04 12.66
C GLY A 197 -47.32 0.71 13.81
N LEU A 198 -46.60 1.67 14.43
CA LEU A 198 -47.14 2.51 15.49
C LEU A 198 -48.29 3.40 15.00
N MET A 199 -48.17 3.99 13.80
CA MET A 199 -49.23 4.79 13.18
C MET A 199 -50.47 3.93 12.90
N GLY A 200 -50.30 2.68 12.46
CA GLY A 200 -51.41 1.75 12.27
C GLY A 200 -52.11 1.41 13.57
N ALA A 201 -51.35 1.19 14.64
CA ALA A 201 -51.87 0.86 15.96
C ALA A 201 -52.61 2.03 16.64
N THR A 202 -52.22 3.29 16.37
CA THR A 202 -52.73 4.48 17.10
C THR A 202 -53.62 5.40 16.28
N GLY A 203 -53.42 5.48 14.95
CA GLY A 203 -54.06 6.44 14.05
C GLY A 203 -54.84 5.80 12.89
N GLY A 204 -54.94 4.46 12.85
CA GLY A 204 -55.71 3.72 11.84
C GLY A 204 -54.96 3.50 10.51
N LEU A 205 -55.55 2.65 9.67
CA LEU A 205 -54.89 2.12 8.46
C LEU A 205 -54.59 3.20 7.40
N ALA A 206 -55.40 4.26 7.30
CA ALA A 206 -55.18 5.32 6.32
C ALA A 206 -53.87 6.10 6.59
N GLY A 207 -53.60 6.42 7.86
CA GLY A 207 -52.36 7.09 8.27
C GLY A 207 -51.13 6.21 8.05
N ALA A 208 -51.22 4.92 8.41
CA ALA A 208 -50.17 3.95 8.16
C ALA A 208 -49.89 3.77 6.66
N GLY A 209 -50.94 3.72 5.82
CA GLY A 209 -50.81 3.60 4.36
C GLY A 209 -50.10 4.79 3.73
N ALA A 210 -50.45 6.01 4.13
CA ALA A 210 -49.74 7.22 3.69
C ALA A 210 -48.27 7.22 4.13
N GLY A 211 -48.00 6.82 5.39
CA GLY A 211 -46.63 6.67 5.92
C GLY A 211 -45.81 5.64 5.14
N ALA A 212 -46.41 4.49 4.81
CA ALA A 212 -45.77 3.45 4.01
C ALA A 212 -45.42 3.91 2.60
N ALA A 213 -46.32 4.65 1.94
CA ALA A 213 -46.04 5.20 0.61
C ALA A 213 -44.85 6.17 0.62
N LEU A 214 -44.79 7.08 1.60
CA LEU A 214 -43.68 8.03 1.75
C LEU A 214 -42.36 7.33 2.07
N LEU A 215 -42.37 6.36 2.99
CA LEU A 215 -41.19 5.56 3.29
C LEU A 215 -40.72 4.80 2.05
N GLY A 216 -41.64 4.19 1.30
CA GLY A 216 -41.33 3.46 0.07
C GLY A 216 -40.61 4.33 -0.96
N ILE A 217 -41.08 5.56 -1.17
CA ILE A 217 -40.41 6.53 -2.06
C ILE A 217 -39.00 6.87 -1.54
N GLY A 218 -38.85 7.15 -0.25
CA GLY A 218 -37.56 7.45 0.35
C GLY A 218 -36.56 6.29 0.25
N VAL A 219 -37.03 5.06 0.51
CA VAL A 219 -36.26 3.82 0.37
C VAL A 219 -35.84 3.60 -1.08
N LEU A 220 -36.75 3.83 -2.04
CA LEU A 220 -36.44 3.72 -3.47
C LEU A 220 -35.36 4.71 -3.89
N VAL A 221 -35.46 5.97 -3.47
CA VAL A 221 -34.43 6.98 -3.73
C VAL A 221 -33.09 6.57 -3.11
N TYR A 222 -33.09 6.12 -1.85
CA TYR A 222 -31.88 5.63 -1.18
C TYR A 222 -31.27 4.45 -1.94
N PHE A 223 -32.10 3.49 -2.35
CA PHE A 223 -31.68 2.33 -3.13
C PHE A 223 -31.02 2.74 -4.45
N ILE A 224 -31.60 3.69 -5.18
CA ILE A 224 -31.01 4.23 -6.40
C ILE A 224 -29.64 4.87 -6.12
N VAL A 225 -29.52 5.67 -5.05
CA VAL A 225 -28.23 6.24 -4.62
C VAL A 225 -27.21 5.15 -4.30
N MET A 226 -27.62 4.11 -3.58
CA MET A 226 -26.77 2.95 -3.28
C MET A 226 -26.30 2.25 -4.56
N LEU A 227 -27.21 1.99 -5.50
CA LEU A 227 -26.90 1.35 -6.77
C LEU A 227 -25.89 2.18 -7.57
N VAL A 228 -26.08 3.50 -7.63
CA VAL A 228 -25.12 4.42 -8.26
C VAL A 228 -23.75 4.30 -7.60
N PHE A 229 -23.68 4.31 -6.27
CA PHE A 229 -22.41 4.15 -5.55
C PHE A 229 -21.72 2.81 -5.87
N LEU A 230 -22.48 1.71 -5.89
CA LEU A 230 -21.97 0.38 -6.19
C LEU A 230 -21.49 0.22 -7.65
N CYS A 231 -22.03 1.02 -8.57
CA CYS A 231 -21.61 1.09 -9.97
C CYS A 231 -20.49 2.11 -10.26
N THR A 232 -20.27 3.10 -9.39
CA THR A 232 -19.35 4.22 -9.62
C THR A 232 -17.88 3.77 -9.58
N ARG A 233 -17.07 4.12 -10.58
CA ARG A 233 -15.65 3.71 -10.61
C ARG A 233 -14.90 4.14 -9.34
N GLY A 234 -14.08 3.24 -8.78
CA GLY A 234 -13.28 3.49 -7.58
C GLY A 234 -12.18 4.54 -7.79
N ASP A 235 -11.65 5.06 -6.70
CA ASP A 235 -10.54 6.01 -6.73
C ASP A 235 -9.28 5.33 -7.28
N PRO A 236 -8.55 5.94 -8.23
CA PRO A 236 -7.36 5.31 -8.80
C PRO A 236 -6.17 5.28 -7.84
N GLY A 237 -6.14 6.16 -6.83
CA GLY A 237 -5.06 6.30 -5.86
C GLY A 237 -5.48 5.99 -4.41
N PRO A 238 -4.57 6.22 -3.45
CA PRO A 238 -4.85 6.02 -2.04
C PRO A 238 -6.00 6.91 -1.56
N ASN A 239 -6.90 6.36 -0.75
CA ASN A 239 -7.93 7.14 -0.07
C ASN A 239 -7.91 6.85 1.45
N ARG A 240 -8.87 7.39 2.21
CA ARG A 240 -8.88 7.25 3.68
C ARG A 240 -8.97 5.80 4.19
N PHE A 241 -9.31 4.86 3.30
CA PHE A 241 -9.53 3.46 3.60
C PHE A 241 -8.48 2.52 2.96
N GLY A 242 -7.47 3.09 2.28
CA GLY A 242 -6.45 2.36 1.52
C GLY A 242 -6.13 3.06 0.23
#